data_AF-G5HKC8-F1
#
_entry.id   AF-G5HKC8-F1
#
_cell.length_a   1.000
_cell.length_b   1.000
_cell.length_c   1.000
_cell.angle_alpha   90.00
_cell.angle_beta   90.00
_cell.angle_gamma   90.00
#
_symmetry.space_group_name_H-M   'P 1'
#
loop_
_entity.id
_entity.type
_entity.pdbx_description
1 polymer ?
#
loop_
_entity_poly.entity_id
_entity_poly.type
_entity_poly.pdbx_seq_one_letter_code
_entity_poly.pdbx_strand_id
1 'polypeptide(L)'
;MHKNAHDPFLTENRKDVLITRALPVSSRTMGASGECDVVEFHRSEDGVHLHGHRGLYSIFPIEYKKGKPKISEEDILQLAALTICLEEMFSAVIPEAAVFYGETRRREMIEMTDDLRNRVRDMFQEMHQYYERRYTPKVKWSKSCNGCSLKDICLPKLGKTMPVGEYIKLALEEEG
;
A
#
# COMPACT_ATOMS: atom_id res chain seq x y z
N MET A 1 7.90 18.80 10.63
CA MET A 1 6.47 19.17 10.49
C MET A 1 5.68 17.86 10.40
N HIS A 2 5.36 17.29 11.56
CA HIS A 2 4.63 16.03 11.81
C HIS A 2 3.65 16.26 12.99
N LYS A 3 3.18 17.50 13.16
CA LYS A 3 2.62 17.93 14.46
C LYS A 3 1.15 17.61 14.66
N ASN A 4 0.40 17.21 13.63
CA ASN A 4 -1.03 16.94 13.74
C ASN A 4 -1.44 15.52 13.27
N ALA A 5 -0.46 14.65 12.99
CA ALA A 5 -0.70 13.24 12.60
C ALA A 5 -0.48 12.24 13.75
N HIS A 6 -0.03 12.72 14.93
CA HIS A 6 0.33 11.88 16.09
C HIS A 6 -0.55 12.13 17.32
N ASP A 7 -1.78 12.60 17.13
CA ASP A 7 -2.73 12.70 18.23
C ASP A 7 -3.95 11.80 17.94
N PRO A 8 -4.02 10.61 18.56
CA PRO A 8 -5.16 9.69 18.43
C PRO A 8 -6.49 10.29 18.92
N PHE A 9 -6.47 11.45 19.59
CA PHE A 9 -7.62 12.04 20.27
C PHE A 9 -8.13 13.36 19.65
N LEU A 10 -7.56 13.82 18.53
CA LEU A 10 -8.08 14.99 17.80
C LEU A 10 -9.25 14.59 16.87
N THR A 11 -10.38 14.21 17.49
CA THR A 11 -11.68 14.07 16.82
C THR A 11 -12.19 15.48 16.47
N GLU A 12 -11.80 15.98 15.29
CA GLU A 12 -12.28 17.26 14.79
C GLU A 12 -13.73 17.09 14.29
N ASN A 13 -14.71 17.27 15.17
CA ASN A 13 -16.14 17.24 14.84
C ASN A 13 -16.53 18.47 14.00
N ARG A 14 -16.24 18.46 12.70
CA ARG A 14 -16.93 19.36 11.76
C ARG A 14 -18.30 18.78 11.44
N LYS A 15 -19.22 18.93 12.41
CA LYS A 15 -20.67 18.65 12.47
C LYS A 15 -21.22 17.30 11.93
N ASP A 16 -20.62 16.65 10.94
CA ASP A 16 -21.09 15.37 10.37
C ASP A 16 -19.95 14.43 9.90
N VAL A 17 -18.69 14.81 10.16
CA VAL A 17 -17.51 14.01 9.80
C VAL A 17 -16.66 13.76 11.04
N LEU A 18 -16.36 12.48 11.31
CA LEU A 18 -15.37 12.08 12.31
C LEU A 18 -14.06 11.77 11.59
N ILE A 19 -12.96 12.32 12.07
CA ILE A 19 -11.64 12.11 11.46
C ILE A 19 -10.79 11.32 12.45
N THR A 20 -10.36 10.13 12.02
CA THR A 20 -9.38 9.31 12.75
C THR A 20 -8.07 9.36 11.99
N ARG A 21 -6.96 9.45 12.72
CA ARG A 21 -5.60 9.49 12.15
C ARG A 21 -4.80 8.33 12.69
N ALA A 22 -3.84 7.83 11.90
CA ALA A 22 -3.01 6.68 12.27
C ALA A 22 -3.87 5.50 12.77
N LEU A 23 -4.92 5.16 12.02
CA LEU A 23 -5.83 4.08 12.41
C LEU A 23 -5.15 2.74 12.08
N PRO A 24 -4.78 1.91 13.07
CA PRO A 24 -4.28 0.57 12.80
C PRO A 24 -5.37 -0.27 12.13
N VAL A 25 -4.98 -1.00 11.08
CA VAL A 25 -5.88 -1.85 10.33
C VAL A 25 -5.30 -3.25 10.12
N SER A 26 -6.18 -4.23 9.95
CA SER A 26 -5.78 -5.61 9.70
C SER A 26 -6.82 -6.36 8.88
N SER A 27 -6.34 -7.26 8.03
CA SER A 27 -7.16 -8.24 7.32
C SER A 27 -6.65 -9.63 7.65
N ARG A 28 -7.50 -10.44 8.26
CA ARG A 28 -7.21 -11.85 8.54
C ARG A 28 -7.25 -12.66 7.25
N THR A 29 -8.12 -12.31 6.31
CA THR A 29 -8.23 -13.02 5.02
C THR A 29 -6.99 -12.82 4.15
N MET A 30 -6.45 -11.60 4.10
CA MET A 30 -5.19 -11.32 3.40
C MET A 30 -3.94 -11.65 4.23
N GLY A 31 -4.08 -11.93 5.54
CA GLY A 31 -2.94 -12.11 6.45
C GLY A 31 -2.07 -10.85 6.53
N ALA A 32 -2.69 -9.67 6.52
CA ALA A 32 -2.02 -8.37 6.41
C ALA A 32 -2.40 -7.44 7.56
N SER A 33 -1.49 -6.53 7.91
CA SER A 33 -1.75 -5.44 8.84
C SER A 33 -1.06 -4.17 8.36
N GLY A 34 -1.61 -3.02 8.68
CA GLY A 34 -1.09 -1.71 8.32
C GLY A 34 -1.64 -0.61 9.21
N GLU A 35 -1.39 0.63 8.80
CA GLU A 35 -1.88 1.82 9.46
C GLU A 35 -2.38 2.78 8.38
N CYS A 36 -3.63 3.23 8.49
CA CYS A 36 -4.18 4.27 7.63
C CYS A 36 -3.75 5.64 8.15
N ASP A 37 -3.24 6.50 7.28
CA ASP A 37 -2.89 7.87 7.65
C ASP A 37 -4.09 8.65 8.20
N VAL A 38 -5.18 8.70 7.43
CA VAL A 38 -6.44 9.34 7.82
C VAL A 38 -7.63 8.52 7.32
N VAL A 39 -8.64 8.38 8.16
CA VAL A 39 -9.95 7.84 7.80
C VAL A 39 -11.01 8.84 8.22
N GLU A 40 -11.78 9.31 7.24
CA GLU A 40 -12.96 10.13 7.47
C GLU A 40 -14.19 9.23 7.55
N PHE A 41 -15.01 9.42 8.58
CA PHE A 41 -16.30 8.75 8.73
C PHE A 41 -17.40 9.79 8.56
N HIS A 42 -18.14 9.69 7.47
CA HIS A 42 -19.18 10.66 7.11
C HIS A 42 -20.53 10.11 7.49
N ARG A 43 -21.39 10.92 8.11
CA ARG A 43 -22.75 10.51 8.44
C ARG A 43 -23.49 10.07 7.17
N SER A 44 -24.05 8.87 7.18
CA SER A 44 -24.74 8.26 6.04
C SER A 44 -25.85 7.34 6.54
N GLU A 45 -27.01 7.31 5.88
CA GLU A 45 -28.13 6.43 6.26
C GLU A 45 -27.83 4.94 5.96
N ASP A 46 -26.97 4.67 4.98
CA ASP A 46 -26.56 3.32 4.56
C ASP A 46 -25.17 2.93 5.10
N GLY A 47 -24.68 3.64 6.12
CA GLY A 47 -23.36 3.44 6.70
C GLY A 47 -23.28 2.33 7.75
N VAL A 48 -22.12 2.23 8.39
CA VAL A 48 -21.89 1.31 9.52
C VAL A 48 -22.05 1.99 10.87
N HIS A 49 -22.37 1.21 11.89
CA HIS A 49 -22.37 1.70 13.26
C HIS A 49 -20.95 1.76 13.82
N LEU A 50 -20.59 2.89 14.41
CA LEU A 50 -19.32 3.07 15.11
C LEU A 50 -19.56 3.04 16.62
N HIS A 51 -18.81 2.20 17.33
CA HIS A 51 -18.93 2.08 18.78
C HIS A 51 -18.76 3.44 19.47
N GLY A 52 -19.73 3.81 20.30
CA GLY A 52 -19.72 5.09 21.04
C GLY A 52 -20.25 6.29 20.24
N HIS A 53 -20.68 6.12 18.98
CA HIS A 53 -21.22 7.20 18.15
C HIS A 53 -22.69 6.96 17.76
N ARG A 54 -23.47 8.03 17.68
CA ARG A 54 -24.89 7.96 17.29
C ARG A 54 -25.08 8.14 15.79
N GLY A 55 -25.70 7.15 15.17
CA GLY A 55 -26.00 7.14 13.73
C GLY A 55 -25.16 6.10 13.00
N LEU A 56 -25.14 6.24 11.68
CA LEU A 56 -24.44 5.39 10.74
C LEU A 56 -23.46 6.24 9.93
N TYR A 57 -22.36 5.62 9.51
CA TYR A 57 -21.24 6.32 8.87
C TYR A 57 -20.71 5.56 7.67
N SER A 58 -20.53 6.25 6.54
CA SER A 58 -19.69 5.76 5.46
C SER A 58 -18.21 6.00 5.79
N ILE A 59 -17.35 5.12 5.30
CA ILE A 59 -15.92 5.12 5.60
C ILE A 59 -15.18 5.63 4.36
N PHE A 60 -14.28 6.59 4.55
CA PHE A 60 -13.53 7.22 3.48
C PHE A 60 -12.04 7.31 3.83
N PRO A 61 -11.21 6.34 3.38
CA PRO A 61 -9.78 6.33 3.64
C PRO A 61 -9.03 7.35 2.78
N ILE A 62 -8.03 8.00 3.40
CA ILE A 62 -7.17 9.00 2.77
C ILE A 62 -5.71 8.69 3.08
N GLU A 63 -4.93 8.38 2.05
CA GLU A 63 -3.48 8.20 2.12
C GLU A 63 -2.77 9.54 1.91
N TYR A 64 -1.84 9.91 2.81
CA TYR A 64 -1.09 11.15 2.72
C TYR A 64 0.26 10.94 2.04
N LYS A 65 0.47 11.61 0.92
CA LYS A 65 1.77 11.59 0.21
C LYS A 65 2.47 12.94 0.30
N LYS A 66 3.76 12.88 0.62
CA LYS A 66 4.67 14.03 0.58
C LYS A 66 5.22 14.17 -0.84
N GLY A 67 5.09 15.35 -1.42
CA GLY A 67 5.66 15.66 -2.73
C GLY A 67 4.63 16.13 -3.76
N LYS A 68 5.10 16.24 -5.00
CA LYS A 68 4.30 16.69 -6.13
C LYS A 68 3.25 15.63 -6.51
N PRO A 69 2.07 16.05 -7.04
CA PRO A 69 1.04 15.13 -7.51
C PRO A 69 1.58 14.24 -8.62
N LYS A 70 1.73 12.97 -8.30
CA LYS A 70 1.97 11.93 -9.28
C LYS A 70 1.51 10.62 -8.66
N ILE A 71 0.26 10.26 -8.94
CA ILE A 71 -0.27 8.96 -8.54
C ILE A 71 0.55 7.91 -9.25
N SER A 72 1.20 7.06 -8.47
CA SER A 72 1.83 5.85 -8.97
C SER A 72 0.94 4.65 -8.70
N GLU A 73 1.24 3.55 -9.40
CA GLU A 73 0.50 2.31 -9.22
C GLU A 73 0.68 1.76 -7.79
N GLU A 74 1.87 1.89 -7.22
CA GLU A 74 2.12 1.48 -5.84
C GLU A 74 1.28 2.26 -4.82
N ASP A 75 1.03 3.55 -5.03
CA ASP A 75 0.17 4.35 -4.15
C ASP A 75 -1.28 3.87 -4.20
N ILE A 76 -1.78 3.55 -5.40
CA ILE A 76 -3.14 3.02 -5.61
C ILE A 76 -3.29 1.65 -4.94
N LEU A 77 -2.32 0.75 -5.16
CA LEU A 77 -2.35 -0.60 -4.58
C LEU A 77 -2.23 -0.57 -3.06
N GLN A 78 -1.41 0.31 -2.50
CA GLN A 78 -1.30 0.51 -1.06
C GLN A 78 -2.62 0.99 -0.47
N LEU A 79 -3.24 2.02 -1.06
CA LEU A 79 -4.52 2.55 -0.61
C LEU A 79 -5.61 1.47 -0.69
N ALA A 80 -5.65 0.69 -1.77
CA ALA A 80 -6.59 -0.41 -1.91
C ALA A 80 -6.40 -1.51 -0.84
N ALA A 81 -5.16 -1.85 -0.49
CA ALA A 81 -4.88 -2.80 0.58
C ALA A 81 -5.40 -2.32 1.95
N LEU A 82 -5.20 -1.03 2.25
CA LEU A 82 -5.75 -0.41 3.47
C LEU A 82 -7.28 -0.41 3.45
N THR A 83 -7.89 -0.09 2.30
CA THR A 83 -9.34 -0.14 2.11
C THR A 83 -9.90 -1.53 2.37
N ILE A 84 -9.31 -2.60 1.81
CA ILE A 84 -9.76 -3.98 2.07
C ILE A 84 -9.69 -4.31 3.57
N CYS A 85 -8.64 -3.86 4.27
CA CYS A 85 -8.56 -4.05 5.71
C CYS A 85 -9.71 -3.35 6.45
N LEU A 86 -10.05 -2.11 6.06
CA LEU A 86 -11.20 -1.39 6.62
C LEU A 86 -12.53 -2.09 6.31
N GLU A 87 -12.72 -2.55 5.07
CA GLU A 87 -13.91 -3.31 4.68
C GLU A 87 -14.10 -4.55 5.56
N GLU A 88 -13.04 -5.30 5.84
CA GLU A 88 -13.08 -6.48 6.71
C GLU A 88 -13.37 -6.11 8.17
N MET A 89 -12.70 -5.09 8.70
CA MET A 89 -12.85 -4.66 10.11
C MET A 89 -14.23 -4.12 10.42
N PHE A 90 -14.82 -3.36 9.49
CA PHE A 90 -16.11 -2.70 9.69
C PHE A 90 -17.27 -3.46 9.04
N SER A 91 -17.00 -4.56 8.33
CA SER A 91 -18.00 -5.27 7.53
C SER A 91 -18.77 -4.32 6.61
N ALA A 92 -18.02 -3.52 5.84
CA ALA A 92 -18.52 -2.45 4.98
C ALA A 92 -18.01 -2.58 3.55
N VAL A 93 -18.69 -1.94 2.61
CA VAL A 93 -18.17 -1.72 1.24
C VAL A 93 -17.72 -0.28 1.11
N ILE A 94 -16.50 -0.07 0.64
CA ILE A 94 -15.90 1.25 0.46
C ILE A 94 -15.67 1.46 -1.05
N PRO A 95 -16.55 2.21 -1.74
CA PRO A 95 -16.49 2.33 -3.20
C PRO A 95 -15.36 3.26 -3.67
N GLU A 96 -14.91 4.18 -2.83
CA GLU A 96 -13.90 5.19 -3.19
C GLU A 96 -13.00 5.53 -2.01
N ALA A 97 -11.79 5.97 -2.36
CA ALA A 97 -10.78 6.44 -1.43
C ALA A 97 -9.99 7.60 -2.07
N ALA A 98 -9.14 8.28 -1.31
CA ALA A 98 -8.33 9.36 -1.87
C ALA A 98 -6.84 9.28 -1.52
N VAL A 99 -6.02 9.77 -2.43
CA VAL A 99 -4.63 10.16 -2.12
C VAL A 99 -4.58 11.67 -1.96
N PHE A 100 -4.06 12.15 -0.84
CA PHE A 100 -3.89 13.57 -0.56
C PHE A 100 -2.42 13.99 -0.69
N TYR A 101 -2.17 14.98 -1.55
CA TYR A 101 -0.83 15.55 -1.75
C TYR A 101 -0.62 16.80 -0.92
N GLY A 102 0.31 16.75 0.04
CA GLY A 102 0.54 17.83 0.99
C GLY A 102 0.98 19.15 0.38
N GLU A 103 1.73 19.14 -0.74
CA GLU A 103 2.25 20.36 -1.38
C GLU A 103 1.16 21.15 -2.13
N THR A 104 0.26 20.46 -2.81
CA THR A 104 -0.80 21.08 -3.62
C THR A 104 -2.14 21.16 -2.89
N ARG A 105 -2.27 20.48 -1.75
CA ARG A 105 -3.50 20.35 -0.95
C ARG A 105 -4.69 19.82 -1.76
N ARG A 106 -4.43 18.93 -2.72
CA ARG A 106 -5.46 18.29 -3.55
C ARG A 106 -5.63 16.82 -3.18
N ARG A 107 -6.89 16.37 -3.24
CA ARG A 107 -7.28 14.96 -3.16
C ARG A 107 -7.44 14.45 -4.59
N GLU A 108 -6.83 13.32 -4.87
CA GLU A 108 -7.09 12.54 -6.08
C GLU A 108 -7.96 11.36 -5.69
N MET A 109 -9.15 11.25 -6.27
CA MET A 109 -10.11 10.20 -5.97
C MET A 109 -9.76 8.93 -6.73
N ILE A 110 -9.77 7.80 -6.02
CA ILE A 110 -9.52 6.47 -6.57
C ILE A 110 -10.79 5.64 -6.35
N GLU A 111 -11.38 5.17 -7.44
CA GLU A 111 -12.45 4.17 -7.39
C GLU A 111 -11.87 2.83 -6.96
N MET A 112 -12.47 2.24 -5.94
CA MET A 112 -12.09 0.92 -5.48
C MET A 112 -12.84 -0.09 -6.33
N THR A 113 -12.22 -0.58 -7.40
CA THR A 113 -12.82 -1.59 -8.30
C THR A 113 -12.52 -3.01 -7.83
N ASP A 114 -13.25 -3.99 -8.37
CA ASP A 114 -12.98 -5.41 -8.11
C ASP A 114 -11.64 -5.85 -8.69
N ASP A 115 -11.25 -5.31 -9.86
CA ASP A 115 -9.93 -5.57 -10.46
C ASP A 115 -8.82 -5.15 -9.50
N LEU A 116 -8.90 -3.92 -8.96
CA LEU A 116 -7.92 -3.40 -8.02
C LEU A 116 -7.83 -4.27 -6.75
N ARG A 117 -8.99 -4.68 -6.21
CA ARG A 117 -9.03 -5.58 -5.05
C ARG A 117 -8.41 -6.95 -5.33
N ASN A 118 -8.71 -7.53 -6.48
CA ASN A 118 -8.19 -8.84 -6.85
C ASN A 118 -6.68 -8.78 -7.04
N ARG A 119 -6.16 -7.73 -7.70
CA ARG A 119 -4.72 -7.52 -7.85
C ARG A 119 -4.01 -7.45 -6.50
N VAL A 120 -4.56 -6.73 -5.53
CA VAL A 120 -4.00 -6.67 -4.16
C VAL A 120 -4.02 -8.05 -3.51
N ARG A 121 -5.15 -8.77 -3.56
CA ARG A 121 -5.26 -10.13 -2.98
C ARG A 121 -4.25 -11.09 -3.59
N ASP A 122 -4.11 -11.08 -4.91
CA ASP A 122 -3.17 -11.92 -5.65
C ASP A 122 -1.73 -11.62 -5.23
N MET A 123 -1.37 -10.34 -5.09
CA MET A 123 -0.02 -9.93 -4.63
C MET A 123 0.27 -10.41 -3.21
N PHE A 124 -0.67 -10.25 -2.26
CA PHE A 124 -0.50 -10.77 -0.91
C PHE A 124 -0.38 -12.29 -0.91
N GLN A 125 -1.22 -12.98 -1.67
CA GLN A 125 -1.16 -14.43 -1.81
C GLN A 125 0.20 -14.90 -2.38
N GLU A 126 0.73 -14.22 -3.40
CA GLU A 126 2.05 -14.51 -3.96
C GLU A 126 3.16 -14.28 -2.91
N MET A 127 3.12 -13.17 -2.18
CA MET A 127 4.07 -12.85 -1.12
C MET A 127 4.08 -13.92 -0.02
N HIS A 128 2.90 -14.37 0.43
CA HIS A 128 2.78 -15.45 1.41
C HIS A 128 3.34 -16.77 0.89
N GLN A 129 3.06 -17.12 -0.37
CA GLN A 129 3.63 -18.33 -0.99
C GLN A 129 5.17 -18.30 -1.06
N TYR A 130 5.77 -17.14 -1.36
CA TYR A 130 7.22 -16.97 -1.33
C TYR A 130 7.78 -17.20 0.07
N TYR A 131 7.12 -16.65 1.08
CA TYR A 131 7.53 -16.82 2.47
C TYR A 131 7.44 -18.28 2.93
N GLU A 132 6.30 -18.95 2.68
CA GLU A 132 6.06 -20.35 3.06
C GLU A 132 7.09 -21.30 2.46
N ARG A 133 7.43 -21.11 1.17
CA ARG A 133 8.41 -21.95 0.45
C ARG A 133 9.85 -21.55 0.73
N ARG A 134 10.09 -20.51 1.55
CA ARG A 134 11.41 -19.91 1.81
C ARG A 134 12.14 -19.56 0.50
N TYR A 135 11.37 -19.11 -0.48
CA TYR A 135 11.86 -18.82 -1.81
C TYR A 135 11.99 -17.32 -1.99
N THR A 136 13.19 -16.85 -2.32
CA THR A 136 13.42 -15.46 -2.73
C THR A 136 13.47 -15.40 -4.25
N PRO A 137 12.55 -14.68 -4.92
CA PRO A 137 12.55 -14.59 -6.37
C PRO A 137 13.82 -13.89 -6.88
N LYS A 138 14.30 -14.32 -8.06
CA LYS A 138 15.45 -13.68 -8.70
C LYS A 138 15.10 -12.24 -9.10
N VAL A 139 15.91 -11.30 -8.63
CA VAL A 139 15.75 -9.89 -8.98
C VAL A 139 16.01 -9.66 -10.47
N LYS A 140 15.11 -8.93 -11.13
CA LYS A 140 15.38 -8.32 -12.44
C LYS A 140 16.02 -6.97 -12.18
N TRP A 141 17.30 -6.81 -12.56
CA TRP A 141 17.99 -5.55 -12.35
C TRP A 141 17.28 -4.40 -13.08
N SER A 142 17.09 -3.28 -12.39
CA SER A 142 16.60 -2.03 -12.97
C SER A 142 17.35 -0.84 -12.35
N LYS A 143 17.09 0.39 -12.85
CA LYS A 143 17.71 1.60 -12.29
C LYS A 143 17.31 1.84 -10.83
N SER A 144 16.12 1.38 -10.39
CA SER A 144 15.68 1.54 -9.00
C SER A 144 16.52 0.74 -8.01
N CYS A 145 17.18 -0.34 -8.45
CA CYS A 145 18.13 -1.11 -7.62
C CYS A 145 19.28 -0.26 -7.07
N ASN A 146 19.64 0.86 -7.72
CA ASN A 146 20.71 1.73 -7.23
C ASN A 146 20.32 2.51 -5.97
N GLY A 147 19.03 2.79 -5.78
CA GLY A 147 18.47 3.45 -4.59
C GLY A 147 17.77 2.50 -3.63
N CYS A 148 17.83 1.19 -3.86
CA CYS A 148 17.23 0.19 -3.00
C CYS A 148 18.03 0.02 -1.70
N SER A 149 17.35 0.07 -0.56
CA SER A 149 17.95 -0.17 0.76
C SER A 149 18.55 -1.57 0.93
N LEU A 150 18.09 -2.54 0.14
CA LEU A 150 18.56 -3.93 0.17
C LEU A 150 19.68 -4.23 -0.84
N LYS A 151 20.19 -3.22 -1.55
CA LYS A 151 21.15 -3.39 -2.65
C LYS A 151 22.38 -4.23 -2.27
N ASP A 152 22.94 -3.99 -1.10
CA ASP A 152 24.19 -4.65 -0.66
C ASP A 152 23.95 -6.08 -0.13
N ILE A 153 22.71 -6.42 0.21
CA ILE A 153 22.30 -7.78 0.57
C ILE A 153 21.90 -8.57 -0.68
N CYS A 154 21.13 -7.95 -1.57
CA CYS A 154 20.60 -8.56 -2.78
C CYS A 154 21.68 -8.74 -3.87
N LEU A 155 22.66 -7.84 -3.94
CA LEU A 155 23.74 -7.82 -4.93
C LEU A 155 23.25 -7.97 -6.39
N PRO A 156 22.30 -7.12 -6.85
CA PRO A 156 21.57 -7.34 -8.10
C PRO A 156 22.46 -7.25 -9.36
N LYS A 157 23.68 -6.70 -9.25
CA LYS A 157 24.67 -6.69 -10.34
C LYS A 157 25.25 -8.09 -10.64
N LEU A 158 25.29 -9.00 -9.67
CA LEU A 158 25.75 -10.38 -9.88
C LEU A 158 24.79 -11.17 -10.79
N GLY A 159 23.51 -10.79 -10.85
CA GLY A 159 22.58 -11.35 -11.82
C GLY A 159 22.85 -10.99 -13.29
N LYS A 160 23.79 -10.06 -13.56
CA LYS A 160 24.22 -9.69 -14.93
C LYS A 160 25.38 -10.52 -15.45
N THR A 161 26.06 -11.29 -14.61
CA THR A 161 27.23 -12.05 -15.05
C THR A 161 26.75 -13.30 -15.78
N MET A 162 27.31 -13.54 -16.96
CA MET A 162 27.10 -14.78 -17.68
C MET A 162 27.56 -15.98 -16.83
N PRO A 163 26.95 -17.16 -16.98
CA PRO A 163 27.42 -18.37 -16.33
C PRO A 163 28.91 -18.59 -16.62
N VAL A 164 29.66 -19.04 -15.60
CA VAL A 164 31.11 -19.27 -15.71
C VAL A 164 31.45 -20.19 -16.89
N GLY A 165 30.63 -21.21 -17.16
CA GLY A 165 30.85 -22.10 -18.31
C GLY A 165 30.75 -21.40 -19.67
N GLU A 166 29.89 -20.38 -19.79
CA GLU A 166 29.74 -19.60 -21.02
C GLU A 166 30.90 -18.60 -21.18
N TYR A 167 31.35 -18.01 -20.08
CA TYR A 167 32.56 -17.17 -20.04
C TYR A 167 33.82 -17.95 -20.46
N ILE A 168 34.02 -19.16 -19.90
CA ILE A 168 35.16 -20.01 -20.25
C ILE A 168 35.14 -20.38 -21.74
N LYS A 169 33.96 -20.65 -22.30
CA LYS A 169 33.81 -20.98 -23.72
C LYS A 169 34.26 -19.82 -24.62
N LEU A 170 33.77 -18.62 -24.34
CA LEU A 170 34.16 -17.40 -25.08
C LEU A 170 35.65 -17.11 -24.97
N ALA A 171 36.23 -17.25 -23.77
CA ALA A 171 37.66 -17.00 -23.58
C ALA A 171 38.54 -18.00 -24.37
N LEU A 172 38.12 -19.26 -24.48
CA LEU A 172 38.83 -20.28 -25.27
C LEU A 172 38.64 -20.09 -26.79
N GLU A 173 37.52 -19.49 -27.22
CA GLU A 173 37.24 -19.19 -28.63
C GLU A 173 37.96 -17.92 -29.12
N GLU A 174 38.31 -16.99 -28.24
CA GLU A 174 39.09 -15.77 -28.58
C GLU A 174 40.61 -16.01 -28.68
N GLU A 175 41.13 -17.12 -28.14
CA GLU A 175 42.56 -17.49 -28.19
C GLU A 175 42.94 -18.42 -29.37
N GLY A 176 42.00 -18.78 -30.26
CA GLY A 176 42.20 -19.66 -31.42
C GLY A 176 42.12 -18.94 -32.76
#